data_AF-A0A1H2FMH5-F1
#
_entry.id   AF-A0A1H2FMH5-F1
#
_cell.length_a   1.000
_cell.length_b   1.000
_cell.length_c   1.000
_cell.angle_alpha   90.00
_cell.angle_beta   90.00
_cell.angle_gamma   90.00
#
_symmetry.space_group_name_H-M   'P 1'
#
loop_
_entity.id
_entity.type
_entity.pdbx_description
1 polymer ?
#
loop_
_entity_poly.entity_id
_entity_poly.type
_entity_poly.pdbx_seq_one_letter_code
_entity_poly.pdbx_strand_id
1 'polypeptide(L)' 'MTFNTISMIGLGYIGLPTAAAFASRKIKVISEKINQHQHHNQRANSP' A
#
# COMPACT_ATOMS: atom_id res chain seq x y z
N MET A 1 -23.33 10.65 5.46
CA MET A 1 -22.75 9.40 4.90
C MET A 1 -21.48 9.08 5.68
N THR A 2 -21.35 7.89 6.26
CA THR A 2 -20.15 7.44 6.99
C THR A 2 -19.40 6.39 6.18
N PHE A 3 -18.08 6.51 6.08
CA PHE A 3 -17.23 5.54 5.41
C PHE A 3 -16.68 4.55 6.43
N ASN A 4 -17.04 3.27 6.29
CA ASN A 4 -16.64 2.20 7.22
C ASN A 4 -15.44 1.39 6.72
N THR A 5 -15.14 1.46 5.42
CA THR A 5 -14.00 0.74 4.81
C THR A 5 -13.31 1.66 3.82
N ILE A 6 -11.98 1.66 3.84
CA ILE A 6 -11.13 2.38 2.89
C ILE A 6 -10.11 1.42 2.27
N SER A 7 -9.82 1.57 0.98
CA SER A 7 -8.72 0.88 0.31
C SER A 7 -7.53 1.83 0.20
N MET A 8 -6.34 1.36 0.62
CA MET A 8 -5.10 2.11 0.53
C MET A 8 -4.10 1.37 -0.35
N ILE A 9 -3.54 2.11 -1.31
CA ILE A 9 -2.45 1.65 -2.16
C ILE A 9 -1.18 2.37 -1.71
N GLY A 10 -0.11 1.61 -1.45
CA GLY A 10 1.17 2.17 -1.01
C GLY A 10 1.22 2.47 0.49
N LEU A 11 1.48 1.44 1.29
CA LEU A 11 1.77 1.54 2.72
C LEU A 11 3.24 1.95 2.98
N GLY A 12 3.73 2.96 2.27
CA GLY A 12 5.05 3.53 2.55
C GLY A 12 5.06 4.27 3.89
N TYR A 13 6.08 5.09 4.10
CA TYR A 13 6.23 5.93 5.30
C TYR A 13 4.99 6.76 5.64
N ILE A 14 4.24 7.23 4.63
CA ILE A 14 3.00 8.00 4.83
C ILE A 14 1.79 7.08 5.01
N GLY A 15 1.74 5.97 4.26
CA GLY A 15 0.58 5.09 4.21
C GLY A 15 0.38 4.29 5.50
N LEU A 16 1.46 3.83 6.14
CA LEU A 16 1.37 3.08 7.41
C LEU A 16 0.77 3.89 8.58
N PRO A 17 1.31 5.08 8.96
CA PRO A 17 0.73 5.87 10.03
C PRO A 17 -0.68 6.35 9.70
N THR A 18 -0.97 6.59 8.43
CA THR A 18 -2.32 6.96 7.97
C THR A 18 -3.30 5.80 8.14
N ALA A 19 -2.93 4.58 7.75
CA ALA A 19 -3.74 3.38 7.96
C ALA A 19 -3.98 3.10 9.44
N ALA A 20 -2.97 3.30 10.29
CA ALA A 20 -3.10 3.15 11.74
C ALA A 20 -4.08 4.17 12.34
N ALA A 21 -4.03 5.43 11.88
CA ALA A 21 -4.99 6.46 12.32
C ALA A 21 -6.43 6.09 11.95
N PHE A 22 -6.67 5.54 10.76
CA PHE A 22 -8.01 5.08 10.36
C PHE A 22 -8.47 3.85 11.13
N ALA A 23 -7.59 2.87 11.33
CA ALA A 23 -7.90 1.67 12.12
C ALA A 23 -8.28 2.01 13.56
N SER A 24 -7.62 3.01 14.17
CA SER A 24 -7.94 3.49 15.53
C SER A 24 -9.38 4.01 15.66
N ARG A 25 -9.96 4.51 14.57
CA ARG A 25 -11.34 5.01 14.48
C ARG A 25 -12.34 3.91 14.10
N LYS A 26 -11.95 2.63 14.20
CA LYS A 26 -12.74 1.46 13.79
C LYS A 26 -13.13 1.48 12.30
N ILE A 27 -12.35 2.16 11.47
CA ILE A 27 -12.51 2.15 10.01
C ILE A 27 -11.63 1.00 9.47
N LYS A 28 -12.23 0.10 8.70
CA LYS A 28 -11.51 -1.03 8.13
C LYS A 28 -10.59 -0.54 7.00
N VAL A 29 -9.29 -0.81 7.11
CA VAL A 29 -8.32 -0.48 6.06
C VAL A 29 -7.98 -1.75 5.30
N ILE A 30 -8.23 -1.76 4.00
CA ILE A 30 -7.81 -2.82 3.09
C ILE A 30 -6.59 -2.30 2.34
N SER A 31 -5.51 -3.09 2.34
CA SER A 31 -4.32 -2.76 1.55
C SER A 31 -4.28 -3.65 0.34
N GLU A 32 -4.36 -3.04 -0.84
CA GLU A 32 -4.33 -3.77 -2.10
C GLU A 32 -2.91 -3.75 -2.66
N LYS A 33 -2.34 -4.94 -2.85
CA LYS A 33 -1.04 -5.09 -3.49
C LYS A 33 -1.26 -4.84 -4.98
N ILE A 34 -0.93 -3.64 -5.46
CA ILE A 34 -0.80 -3.42 -6.90
C ILE A 34 0.18 -4.47 -7.43
N ASN A 35 -0.23 -5.27 -8.41
CA ASN A 35 0.62 -6.29 -9.01
C ASN A 35 1.97 -5.67 -9.35
N GLN A 36 2.98 -5.98 -8.54
CA GLN A 36 4.35 -5.57 -8.71
C GLN A 36 4.90 -6.37 -9.89
N HIS A 37 4.55 -5.97 -11.11
CA HIS A 37 5.38 -6.22 -12.29
C HIS A 37 6.65 -5.38 -12.11
N GLN A 38 7.47 -5.73 -11.12
CA GLN A 38 8.85 -5.31 -11.09
C GLN A 38 9.50 -6.06 -12.25
N HIS A 39 9.57 -5.40 -13.41
CA HIS A 39 10.39 -5.84 -14.51
C HIS A 39 11.80 -6.00 -13.97
N HIS A 40 12.15 -7.25 -13.68
CA HIS A 40 13.48 -7.72 -13.41
C HIS A 40 14.27 -7.59 -14.70
N ASN A 41 14.65 -6.37 -15.06
CA ASN A 41 15.62 -6.14 -16.11
C ASN A 41 17.01 -6.33 -15.50
N GLN A 42 17.36 -7.60 -15.23
CA GLN A 42 18.74 -8.00 -15.01
C GLN A 42 19.49 -7.91 -16.34
N ARG A 43 19.81 -6.68 -16.76
CA ARG A 43 20.98 -6.46 -17.59
C ARG A 43 22.18 -6.35 -16.65
N ALA A 44 22.60 -7.50 -16.11
CA ALA A 44 23.92 -7.61 -15.53
C ALA A 44 24.91 -7.39 -16.67
N ASN A 45 25.71 -6.35 -16.52
CA ASN A 45 26.74 -5.93 -17.45
C ASN A 45 27.74 -7.07 -17.69
N SER A 46 28.04 -7.33 -18.97
CA SER A 46 29.34 -7.83 -19.43
C SER A 46 30.46 -6.93 -18.87
N PRO A 47 31.61 -7.49 -18.49
CA PRO A 47 32.56 -8.09 -19.43
C PRO A 47 32.72 -9.61 -19.29
#